data_AF-V9LH59-F1
#
_entry.id   AF-V9LH59-F1
#
_cell.length_a   1.000
_cell.length_b   1.000
_cell.length_c   1.000
_cell.angle_alpha   90.00
_cell.angle_beta   90.00
_cell.angle_gamma   90.00
#
_symmetry.space_group_name_H-M   'P 1'
#
loop_
_entity.id
_entity.type
_entity.pdbx_description
1 polymer ?
#
loop_
_entity_poly.entity_id
_entity_poly.type
_entity_poly.pdbx_seq_one_letter_code
_entity_poly.pdbx_strand_id
1 'polypeptide(L)'
;MKARDLLTLFLSLQGPPFSSNTNQLCRVSMLCLPKNLLHPELEEALLEIHAAIDFFDRQLGNVREQQQKLNARSKLLTDKLTANMNMLTSLRTHFPPRSE
;
A
#
# COMPACT_ATOMS: atom_id res chain seq x y z
N MET A 1 -8.34 -1.11 10.02
CA MET A 1 -8.45 0.25 9.44
C MET A 1 -8.64 0.07 7.94
N LYS A 2 -9.50 0.85 7.28
CA LYS A 2 -9.77 0.67 5.85
C LYS A 2 -8.73 1.43 5.02
N ALA A 3 -8.36 0.92 3.83
CA ALA A 3 -7.40 1.56 2.94
C ALA A 3 -7.76 3.03 2.61
N ARG A 4 -9.06 3.34 2.53
CA ARG A 4 -9.59 4.70 2.32
C ARG A 4 -9.19 5.68 3.43
N ASP A 5 -9.16 5.22 4.68
CA ASP A 5 -8.84 6.07 5.84
C ASP A 5 -7.36 6.48 5.79
N LEU A 6 -6.49 5.54 5.42
CA LEU A 6 -5.06 5.80 5.23
C LEU A 6 -4.80 6.80 4.10
N LEU A 7 -5.48 6.64 2.96
CA LEU A 7 -5.38 7.57 1.84
C LEU A 7 -5.84 8.98 2.25
N THR A 8 -6.98 9.07 2.95
CA THR A 8 -7.52 10.36 3.42
C THR A 8 -6.54 11.07 4.35
N LEU A 9 -5.96 10.34 5.31
CA LEU A 9 -4.94 10.86 6.23
C LEU A 9 -3.68 11.31 5.48
N PHE A 10 -3.20 10.51 4.51
CA PHE A 10 -2.04 10.87 3.71
C PHE A 10 -2.26 12.19 2.97
N LEU A 11 -3.41 12.33 2.29
CA LEU A 11 -3.74 13.52 1.49
C LEU A 11 -3.94 14.77 2.35
N SER A 12 -4.55 14.65 3.53
CA SER A 12 -4.71 15.79 4.45
C SER A 12 -3.37 16.36 4.92
N LEU A 13 -2.33 15.52 4.97
CA LEU A 13 -0.99 15.91 5.40
C LEU A 13 -0.11 16.46 4.26
N GLN A 14 -0.46 16.22 2.99
CA GLN A 14 0.30 16.79 1.88
C GLN A 14 0.01 18.28 1.65
N GLY A 15 -1.14 18.77 2.13
CA GLY A 15 -1.58 20.15 1.91
C GLY A 15 -1.89 20.48 0.43
N PRO A 16 -2.14 21.75 0.09
CA PRO A 16 -2.32 22.19 -1.29
C PRO A 16 -1.04 21.99 -2.12
N PRO A 17 -1.11 21.57 -3.40
CA PRO A 17 -2.32 21.36 -4.21
C PRO A 17 -2.92 19.95 -4.10
N PHE A 18 -2.35 19.05 -3.31
CA PHE A 18 -2.81 17.66 -3.21
C PHE A 18 -4.18 17.54 -2.57
N SER A 19 -4.45 18.31 -1.51
CA SER A 19 -5.75 18.30 -0.84
C SER A 19 -6.90 18.82 -1.71
N SER A 20 -6.62 19.64 -2.73
CA SER A 20 -7.62 20.24 -3.63
C SER A 20 -7.71 19.57 -5.01
N ASN A 21 -6.67 18.85 -5.46
CA ASN A 21 -6.59 18.25 -6.79
C ASN A 21 -6.35 16.73 -6.75
N THR A 22 -6.90 16.04 -5.75
CA THR A 22 -6.77 14.58 -5.56
C THR A 22 -7.13 13.79 -6.82
N ASN A 23 -8.17 14.23 -7.52
CA ASN A 23 -8.64 13.61 -8.75
C ASN A 23 -7.68 13.75 -9.93
N GLN A 24 -6.63 14.57 -9.89
CA GLN A 24 -5.60 14.63 -10.94
C GLN A 24 -4.26 14.11 -10.44
N LEU A 25 -3.89 14.48 -9.21
CA LEU A 25 -2.57 14.18 -8.64
C LEU A 25 -2.48 12.81 -7.97
N CYS A 26 -3.62 12.21 -7.60
CA CYS A 26 -3.68 10.96 -6.85
C CYS A 26 -4.58 9.92 -7.54
N ARG A 27 -4.64 9.96 -8.89
CA ARG A 27 -5.34 8.94 -9.68
C ARG A 27 -4.63 7.59 -9.54
N VAL A 28 -5.43 6.53 -9.54
CA VAL A 28 -4.90 5.16 -9.69
C VAL A 28 -4.22 5.07 -11.06
N SER A 29 -2.93 4.74 -11.06
CA SER A 29 -2.19 4.39 -12.26
C SER A 29 -2.07 2.87 -12.36
N MET A 30 -2.74 2.28 -13.34
CA MET A 30 -2.71 0.83 -13.59
C MET A 30 -1.30 0.33 -13.99
N LEU A 31 -0.39 1.24 -14.36
CA LEU A 31 1.01 0.91 -14.63
C LEU A 31 1.76 0.43 -13.39
N CYS A 32 1.24 0.73 -12.19
CA CYS A 32 1.88 0.44 -10.92
C CYS A 32 1.23 -0.71 -10.15
N LEU A 33 0.35 -1.49 -10.80
CA LEU A 33 -0.34 -2.61 -10.16
C LEU A 33 0.19 -3.95 -10.70
N PRO A 34 0.27 -4.99 -9.84
CA PRO A 34 0.48 -6.37 -10.27
C PRO A 34 -0.50 -6.75 -11.37
N LYS A 35 -0.01 -7.42 -12.42
CA LYS A 35 -0.85 -7.81 -13.55
C LYS A 35 -1.59 -9.08 -13.17
N ASN A 36 -2.92 -9.00 -13.16
CA ASN A 36 -3.82 -10.16 -13.01
C ASN A 36 -3.97 -10.74 -11.59
N LEU A 37 -4.56 -9.95 -10.68
CA LEU A 37 -5.09 -10.46 -9.39
C LEU A 37 -6.28 -11.43 -9.54
N LEU A 38 -6.73 -11.70 -10.77
CA LEU A 38 -7.85 -12.58 -11.09
C LEU A 38 -7.31 -13.70 -11.97
N HIS A 39 -7.07 -14.85 -11.36
CA HIS A 39 -6.72 -16.08 -12.05
C HIS A 39 -7.80 -17.14 -11.77
N PRO A 40 -8.24 -17.93 -12.77
CA PRO A 40 -9.19 -19.01 -12.54
C PRO A 40 -8.58 -20.13 -11.67
N GLU A 41 -7.28 -20.37 -11.78
CA GLU A 41 -6.52 -21.31 -10.95
C GLU A 41 -6.12 -20.67 -9.61
N LEU A 42 -6.47 -21.34 -8.50
CA LEU A 42 -6.17 -20.88 -7.15
C LEU A 42 -4.67 -20.67 -6.91
N GLU A 43 -3.82 -21.56 -7.44
CA GLU A 43 -2.37 -21.51 -7.23
C GLU A 43 -1.75 -20.27 -7.89
N GLU A 44 -2.12 -20.00 -9.14
CA GLU A 44 -1.67 -18.81 -9.87
C GLU A 44 -2.22 -17.53 -9.23
N ALA A 45 -3.48 -17.55 -8.76
CA ALA A 45 -4.05 -16.44 -8.01
C ALA A 45 -3.27 -16.16 -6.71
N LEU A 46 -2.83 -17.20 -5.98
CA LEU A 46 -2.03 -17.04 -4.77
C LEU A 46 -0.64 -16.47 -5.07
N LEU A 47 0.03 -16.92 -6.14
CA LEU A 47 1.31 -16.36 -6.58
C LEU A 47 1.20 -14.87 -6.92
N GLU A 48 0.14 -14.46 -7.62
CA GLU A 48 -0.11 -13.05 -7.94
C GLU A 48 -0.46 -12.22 -6.70
N ILE A 49 -1.22 -12.79 -5.75
CA ILE A 49 -1.47 -12.15 -4.45
C ILE A 49 -0.16 -11.96 -3.68
N HIS A 50 0.75 -12.93 -3.71
CA HIS A 50 2.07 -12.81 -3.10
C HIS A 50 2.90 -11.69 -3.71
N ALA A 51 3.00 -11.68 -5.05
CA ALA A 51 3.72 -10.63 -5.77
C ALA A 51 3.13 -9.24 -5.47
N ALA A 52 1.80 -9.16 -5.35
CA ALA A 52 1.10 -7.94 -4.96
C ALA A 52 1.43 -7.49 -3.53
N ILE A 53 1.42 -8.42 -2.57
CA ILE A 53 1.74 -8.13 -1.18
C ILE A 53 3.17 -7.58 -1.07
N ASP A 54 4.15 -8.25 -1.69
CA ASP A 54 5.54 -7.81 -1.64
C ASP A 54 5.74 -6.46 -2.33
N PHE A 55 5.04 -6.23 -3.45
CA PHE A 55 5.03 -4.93 -4.11
C PHE A 55 4.48 -3.84 -3.20
N PHE A 56 3.30 -4.03 -2.62
CA PHE A 56 2.66 -3.02 -1.77
C PHE A 56 3.44 -2.76 -0.48
N ASP A 57 4.02 -3.79 0.15
CA ASP A 57 4.83 -3.64 1.36
C ASP A 57 6.06 -2.76 1.08
N ARG A 58 6.76 -3.01 -0.03
CA ARG A 58 7.88 -2.18 -0.47
C ARG A 58 7.47 -0.74 -0.75
N GLN A 59 6.37 -0.53 -1.47
CA GLN A 59 5.90 0.83 -1.77
C GLN A 59 5.46 1.59 -0.52
N LEU A 60 4.78 0.93 0.43
CA LEU A 60 4.42 1.53 1.71
C LEU A 60 5.65 1.89 2.54
N GLY A 61 6.71 1.06 2.50
CA GLY A 61 8.00 1.36 3.11
C GLY A 61 8.61 2.65 2.56
N ASN A 62 8.65 2.80 1.23
CA ASN A 62 9.14 4.01 0.56
C ASN A 62 8.32 5.24 0.97
N VAL A 63 6.99 5.13 0.95
CA VAL A 63 6.09 6.22 1.36
C VAL A 63 6.34 6.60 2.82
N ARG A 64 6.50 5.62 3.72
CA ARG A 64 6.79 5.87 5.14
C ARG A 64 8.07 6.66 5.32
N GLU A 65 9.17 6.24 4.68
CA GLU A 65 10.46 6.93 4.77
C GLU A 65 10.40 8.36 4.21
N GLN A 66 9.68 8.57 3.11
CA GLN A 66 9.45 9.89 2.54
C GLN A 66 8.65 10.78 3.49
N GLN A 67 7.57 10.24 4.07
CA GLN A 67 6.69 10.99 4.96
C GLN A 67 7.36 11.30 6.31
N GLN A 68 8.27 10.46 6.80
CA GLN A 68 9.10 10.80 7.96
C GLN A 68 10.00 12.02 7.71
N LYS A 69 10.45 12.24 6.47
CA LYS A 69 11.26 13.40 6.08
C LYS A 69 10.41 14.63 5.81
N LEU A 70 9.33 14.48 5.05
CA LEU A 70 8.48 15.60 4.59
C LEU A 70 7.50 16.07 5.67
N ASN A 71 6.96 15.14 6.44
CA ASN A 71 5.92 15.37 7.44
C ASN A 71 6.34 14.81 8.81
N ALA A 72 7.55 15.18 9.25
CA ALA A 72 8.21 14.65 10.45
C ALA A 72 7.38 14.74 11.76
N ARG A 73 6.42 15.67 11.83
CA ARG A 73 5.53 15.82 13.00
C ARG A 73 4.36 14.84 13.02
N SER A 74 4.07 14.16 11.91
CA SER A 74 2.94 13.23 11.80
C SER A 74 3.33 11.81 12.19
N LYS A 75 3.46 11.60 13.51
CA LYS A 75 3.61 10.25 14.08
C LYS A 75 2.44 9.35 13.71
N LEU A 76 1.22 9.91 13.68
CA LEU A 76 0.01 9.18 13.35
C LEU A 76 0.09 8.52 11.96
N LEU A 77 0.51 9.25 10.91
CA LEU A 77 0.63 8.66 9.57
C LEU A 77 1.67 7.54 9.53
N THR A 78 2.81 7.74 10.19
CA THR A 78 3.89 6.74 10.27
C THR A 78 3.42 5.46 10.97
N ASP A 79 2.70 5.59 12.09
CA ASP A 79 2.12 4.47 12.83
C ASP A 79 1.09 3.73 11.97
N LYS A 80 0.25 4.48 11.22
CA LYS A 80 -0.76 3.92 10.32
C LYS A 80 -0.15 3.19 9.12
N LEU A 81 0.91 3.71 8.51
CA LEU A 81 1.65 3.03 7.44
C LEU A 81 2.26 1.72 7.95
N THR A 82 2.92 1.77 9.11
CA THR A 82 3.53 0.59 9.74
C THR A 82 2.48 -0.48 10.08
N ALA A 83 1.31 -0.09 10.57
CA ALA A 83 0.22 -1.03 10.83
C ALA A 83 -0.27 -1.74 9.56
N ASN A 84 -0.30 -1.07 8.40
CA ASN A 84 -0.68 -1.70 7.13
C ASN A 84 0.41 -2.65 6.61
N MET A 85 1.68 -2.27 6.74
CA MET A 85 2.81 -3.16 6.40
C MET A 85 2.76 -4.45 7.24
N ASN A 86 2.48 -4.34 8.54
CA ASN A 86 2.30 -5.50 9.41
C ASN A 86 1.12 -6.39 8.97
N MET A 87 0.02 -5.79 8.52
CA MET A 87 -1.12 -6.55 7.96
C MET A 87 -0.73 -7.29 6.68
N LEU A 88 0.01 -6.65 5.77
CA LEU A 88 0.53 -7.27 4.55
C LEU A 88 1.47 -8.43 4.86
N THR A 89 2.38 -8.23 5.82
CA THR A 89 3.29 -9.28 6.29
C THR A 89 2.53 -10.45 6.89
N SER A 90 1.51 -10.16 7.72
CA SER A 90 0.64 -11.20 8.28
C SER A 90 -0.15 -11.94 7.20
N LEU A 91 -0.66 -11.24 6.19
CA LEU A 91 -1.35 -11.86 5.06
C LEU A 91 -0.41 -12.83 4.32
N ARG A 92 0.84 -12.43 4.08
CA ARG A 92 1.87 -13.26 3.47
C ARG A 92 2.18 -14.53 4.25
N THR A 93 2.09 -14.51 5.59
CA THR A 93 2.35 -15.70 6.41
C THR A 93 1.15 -16.65 6.47
N HIS A 94 -0.07 -16.16 6.28
CA HIS A 94 -1.28 -16.99 6.30
C HIS A 94 -1.47 -17.79 5.02
N PHE A 95 -0.94 -17.28 3.92
CA PHE A 95 -0.89 -17.98 2.65
C PHE A 95 0.60 -18.12 2.31
N PRO A 96 1.35 -19.15 2.78
CA PRO A 96 2.73 -19.31 2.37
C PRO A 96 2.79 -19.84 0.92
N PRO A 97 3.78 -19.42 0.10
CA PRO A 97 3.99 -20.06 -1.18
C PRO A 97 4.33 -21.53 -0.90
N ARG A 98 3.68 -22.47 -1.60
CA ARG A 98 4.03 -23.89 -1.47
C ARG A 98 5.49 -24.05 -1.84
N SER A 99 6.27 -24.64 -0.93
CA SER A 99 7.62 -25.09 -1.25
C SER A 99 7.50 -26.26 -2.21
N GLU A 100 8.12 -26.15 -3.39
CA GLU A 100 8.35 -27.27 -4.30
C GLU A 100 9.20 -28.36 -3.62
#